data_AF-A0A0B8NF42-F1
#
_entry.id   AF-A0A0B8NF42-F1
#
_cell.length_a   1.000
_cell.length_b   1.000
_cell.length_c   1.000
_cell.angle_alpha   90.00
_cell.angle_beta   90.00
_cell.angle_gamma   90.00
#
_symmetry.space_group_name_H-M   'P 1'
#
loop_
_entity.id
_entity.type
_entity.pdbx_description
1 polymer ?
#
loop_
_entity_poly.entity_id
_entity_poly.type
_entity_poly.pdbx_seq_one_letter_code
_entity_poly.pdbx_strand_id
1 'polypeptide(L)'
;MSIVTLTMNPPIDVAAQAGHVRPTSKIRGAAPRFDPGGGGINAARTIAALGESVTAVFPAGGPVGRLLEDLMRGTGVPMRAVPIIGDTRENIAVTDECTGEQYRFVFPGPVLTARDVVRLSNGSSVCV
;
A
#
# COMPACT_ATOMS: atom_id res chain seq x y z
N MET A 1 0.45 11.97 -22.85
CA MET A 1 1.53 12.09 -21.84
C MET A 1 1.41 10.88 -20.92
N SER A 2 2.48 10.15 -20.63
CA SER A 2 2.40 8.96 -19.76
C SER A 2 2.76 9.37 -18.34
N ILE A 3 1.83 9.22 -17.40
CA ILE A 3 2.09 9.53 -15.98
C ILE A 3 2.72 8.30 -15.33
N VAL A 4 3.71 8.52 -14.47
CA VAL A 4 4.30 7.48 -13.63
C VAL A 4 4.27 7.97 -12.19
N THR A 5 3.75 7.14 -11.29
CA THR A 5 3.81 7.40 -9.84
C THR A 5 4.84 6.49 -9.20
N LEU A 6 5.51 6.98 -8.16
CA LEU A 6 6.50 6.23 -7.40
C LEU A 6 6.11 6.17 -5.92
N THR A 7 6.07 4.96 -5.36
CA THR A 7 5.89 4.75 -3.92
C THR A 7 7.12 4.04 -3.36
N MET A 8 7.98 4.77 -2.65
CA MET A 8 9.22 4.20 -2.09
C MET A 8 8.99 3.30 -0.88
N ASN A 9 7.87 3.46 -0.17
CA ASN A 9 7.55 2.69 1.04
C ASN A 9 6.08 2.25 1.06
N PRO A 10 5.69 1.34 0.16
CA PRO A 10 4.31 0.89 0.03
C PRO A 10 3.93 -0.02 1.22
N PRO A 11 2.76 0.18 1.81
CA PRO A 11 2.10 -0.78 2.69
C PRO A 11 1.02 -1.58 1.96
N ILE A 12 0.59 -2.69 2.57
CA ILE A 12 -0.82 -3.10 2.50
C ILE A 12 -1.56 -2.39 3.62
N ASP A 13 -2.66 -1.71 3.30
CA ASP A 13 -3.54 -1.11 4.30
C ASP A 13 -4.61 -2.15 4.71
N VAL A 14 -4.53 -2.62 5.95
CA VAL A 14 -5.49 -3.55 6.56
C VAL A 14 -6.55 -2.74 7.28
N ALA A 15 -7.77 -2.75 6.76
CA ALA A 15 -8.92 -2.08 7.36
C ALA A 15 -9.81 -3.11 8.08
N ALA A 16 -10.09 -2.89 9.35
CA ALA A 16 -10.95 -3.74 10.15
C ALA A 16 -11.95 -2.90 10.97
N GLN A 17 -13.00 -3.57 11.45
CA GLN A 17 -14.00 -3.00 12.34
C GLN A 17 -14.10 -3.85 13.59
N ALA A 18 -14.33 -3.20 14.73
CA ALA A 18 -14.57 -3.87 16.00
C ALA A 18 -15.65 -3.13 16.78
N GLY A 19 -16.46 -3.87 17.53
CA GLY A 19 -17.56 -3.29 18.30
C GLY A 19 -17.10 -2.24 19.32
N HIS A 20 -15.97 -2.46 20.00
CA HIS A 20 -15.34 -1.46 20.87
C HIS A 20 -13.85 -1.78 21.09
N VAL A 21 -12.98 -0.78 20.91
CA VAL A 21 -11.52 -0.88 21.05
C VAL A 21 -11.13 -0.45 22.46
N ARG A 22 -10.55 -1.37 23.23
CA ARG A 22 -10.15 -1.12 24.62
C ARG A 22 -8.84 -1.82 24.99
N PRO A 23 -8.02 -1.25 25.88
CA PRO A 23 -6.75 -1.84 26.27
C PRO A 23 -6.93 -3.20 26.97
N THR A 24 -5.89 -4.03 26.90
CA THR A 24 -5.71 -5.31 27.63
C THR A 24 -6.67 -6.45 27.23
N SER A 25 -7.90 -6.15 26.80
CA SER A 25 -8.87 -7.15 26.35
C SER A 25 -8.58 -7.62 24.93
N LYS A 26 -8.86 -8.89 24.63
CA LYS A 26 -8.93 -9.36 23.24
C LYS A 26 -10.09 -8.67 22.53
N ILE A 27 -9.78 -7.90 21.50
CA ILE A 27 -10.78 -7.28 20.63
C ILE A 27 -11.01 -8.21 19.45
N ARG A 28 -12.25 -8.67 19.28
CA ARG A 28 -12.66 -9.48 18.13
C ARG A 28 -13.22 -8.54 17.07
N GLY A 29 -12.58 -8.49 15.91
CA GLY A 29 -13.04 -7.72 14.76
C GLY A 29 -13.82 -8.56 13.76
N ALA A 30 -14.47 -7.87 12.82
CA ALA A 30 -14.99 -8.47 11.60
C ALA A 30 -13.85 -8.94 10.67
N ALA A 31 -14.20 -9.61 9.57
CA ALA A 31 -13.23 -9.97 8.55
C ALA A 31 -12.54 -8.69 8.01
N PRO A 32 -11.19 -8.63 8.01
CA PRO A 32 -10.48 -7.45 7.53
C PRO A 32 -10.55 -7.34 6.01
N ARG A 33 -10.50 -6.10 5.52
CA ARG A 33 -10.26 -5.78 4.12
C ARG A 33 -8.80 -5.40 3.92
N PHE A 34 -8.24 -5.79 2.78
CA PHE A 34 -6.87 -5.47 2.40
C PHE A 34 -6.89 -4.58 1.16
N ASP A 35 -6.24 -3.42 1.25
CA ASP A 35 -6.14 -2.46 0.15
C ASP A 35 -4.66 -2.21 -0.20
N PRO A 36 -4.30 -2.06 -1.49
CA PRO A 36 -2.97 -1.65 -1.87
C PRO A 36 -2.77 -0.19 -1.44
N GLY A 37 -1.78 0.05 -0.57
CA GLY A 37 -1.60 1.34 0.09
C GLY A 37 -0.38 2.12 -0.38
N GLY A 38 -0.29 3.38 0.06
CA GLY A 38 0.83 4.29 -0.21
C GLY A 38 0.48 5.43 -1.18
N GLY A 39 1.14 6.57 -1.01
CA GLY A 39 0.77 7.82 -1.69
C GLY A 39 0.75 7.72 -3.22
N GLY A 40 1.84 7.25 -3.83
CA GLY A 40 1.93 7.11 -5.29
C GLY A 40 0.99 6.03 -5.84
N ILE A 41 0.76 4.94 -5.11
CA ILE A 41 -0.21 3.90 -5.45
C ILE A 41 -1.63 4.49 -5.46
N ASN A 42 -2.00 5.22 -4.41
CA ASN A 42 -3.31 5.88 -4.34
C ASN A 42 -3.47 6.96 -5.41
N ALA A 43 -2.41 7.72 -5.71
CA ALA A 43 -2.41 8.69 -6.80
C ALA A 43 -2.64 8.01 -8.16
N ALA A 44 -1.95 6.90 -8.45
CA ALA A 44 -2.16 6.16 -9.69
C ALA A 44 -3.58 5.61 -9.81
N ARG A 45 -4.14 5.05 -8.74
CA ARG A 45 -5.53 4.58 -8.72
C ARG A 45 -6.52 5.71 -9.01
N THR A 46 -6.31 6.88 -8.40
CA THR A 46 -7.15 8.07 -8.67
C THR A 46 -7.01 8.55 -10.11
N ILE A 47 -5.79 8.67 -10.63
CA ILE A 47 -5.52 9.13 -12.00
C ILE A 47 -6.15 8.17 -13.02
N ALA A 48 -6.01 6.86 -12.82
CA ALA A 48 -6.66 5.86 -13.67
C ALA A 48 -8.19 5.96 -13.60
N ALA A 49 -8.77 6.19 -12.42
CA ALA A 49 -10.21 6.38 -12.27
C ALA A 49 -10.75 7.64 -12.96
N LEU A 50 -9.89 8.65 -13.18
CA LEU A 50 -10.18 9.85 -13.96
C LEU A 50 -10.02 9.65 -15.47
N GLY A 51 -9.65 8.44 -15.93
CA GLY A 51 -9.51 8.09 -17.35
C GLY A 51 -8.14 8.38 -17.95
N GLU A 52 -7.14 8.75 -17.13
CA GLU A 52 -5.80 9.08 -17.59
C GLU A 52 -4.84 7.89 -17.53
N SER A 53 -3.88 7.86 -18.46
CA SER A 53 -2.87 6.79 -18.54
C SER A 53 -1.80 6.97 -17.47
N VAL A 54 -1.68 6.00 -16.57
CA VAL A 54 -0.72 6.00 -15.46
C VAL A 54 -0.12 4.62 -15.19
N THR A 55 1.14 4.59 -14.76
CA THR A 55 1.81 3.39 -14.25
C THR A 55 2.27 3.59 -12.81
N ALA A 56 1.92 2.66 -11.91
CA ALA A 56 2.36 2.66 -10.52
C ALA A 56 3.68 1.89 -10.36
N VAL A 57 4.72 2.54 -9.81
CA VAL A 57 6.02 1.92 -9.52
C VAL A 57 6.23 1.84 -8.01
N PHE A 58 6.61 0.68 -7.49
CA PHE A 58 6.81 0.47 -6.06
C PHE A 58 7.67 -0.78 -5.78
N PRO A 59 8.39 -0.85 -4.64
CA PRO A 59 9.07 -2.06 -4.23
C PRO A 59 8.10 -3.09 -3.62
N ALA A 60 8.35 -4.36 -3.84
CA ALA A 60 7.59 -5.47 -3.26
C ALA A 60 8.54 -6.54 -2.73
N GLY A 61 8.38 -6.92 -1.47
CA GLY A 61 9.21 -7.92 -0.82
C GLY A 61 8.40 -8.85 0.09
N GLY A 62 8.85 -10.11 0.18
CA GLY A 62 8.22 -11.12 1.02
C GLY A 62 6.80 -11.53 0.58
N PRO A 63 6.08 -12.28 1.42
CA PRO A 63 4.68 -12.67 1.18
C PRO A 63 3.73 -11.48 1.06
N VAL A 64 3.93 -10.45 1.88
CA VAL A 64 3.10 -9.22 1.86
C VAL A 64 3.28 -8.48 0.53
N GLY A 65 4.50 -8.40 0.00
CA GLY A 65 4.76 -7.80 -1.31
C GLY A 65 4.01 -8.51 -2.44
N ARG A 66 3.94 -9.86 -2.40
CA ARG A 66 3.14 -10.62 -3.37
C ARG A 66 1.65 -10.33 -3.27
N LEU A 67 1.11 -10.23 -2.06
CA LEU A 67 -0.28 -9.84 -1.86
C LEU A 67 -0.54 -8.41 -2.38
N LEU A 68 0.40 -7.48 -2.19
CA LEU A 68 0.30 -6.12 -2.73
C LEU A 68 0.23 -6.13 -4.27
N GLU A 69 1.07 -6.94 -4.92
CA GLU A 69 1.02 -7.14 -6.37
C GLU A 69 -0.33 -7.73 -6.84
N ASP A 70 -0.88 -8.70 -6.12
CA ASP A 70 -2.17 -9.32 -6.44
C ASP A 70 -3.31 -8.30 -6.33
N LEU A 71 -3.33 -7.52 -5.23
CA LEU A 71 -4.30 -6.45 -5.02
C LEU A 71 -4.19 -5.38 -6.12
N MET A 72 -2.97 -4.98 -6.48
CA MET A 72 -2.76 -4.01 -7.56
C MET A 72 -3.22 -4.54 -8.91
N ARG A 73 -2.98 -5.81 -9.24
CA ARG A 73 -3.55 -6.44 -10.46
C ARG A 73 -5.07 -6.39 -10.47
N GLY A 74 -5.70 -6.61 -9.32
CA GLY A 74 -7.15 -6.48 -9.16
C GLY A 74 -7.71 -5.08 -9.46
N THR A 75 -6.89 -4.03 -9.38
CA THR A 75 -7.31 -2.66 -9.71
C THR A 75 -7.33 -2.35 -11.21
N GLY A 76 -6.65 -3.16 -12.03
CA GLY A 76 -6.47 -2.88 -13.47
C GLY A 76 -5.47 -1.77 -13.78
N VAL A 77 -4.86 -1.13 -12.78
CA VAL A 77 -3.84 -0.08 -12.97
C VAL A 77 -2.52 -0.73 -13.42
N PRO A 78 -1.92 -0.30 -14.55
CA PRO A 78 -0.59 -0.74 -14.95
C PRO A 78 0.43 -0.54 -13.82
N MET A 79 1.25 -1.55 -13.56
CA MET A 79 2.19 -1.50 -12.44
C MET A 79 3.57 -2.05 -12.82
N ARG A 80 4.58 -1.58 -12.08
CA ARG A 80 5.94 -2.13 -12.07
C ARG A 80 6.39 -2.33 -10.62
N ALA A 81 6.19 -3.54 -10.12
CA ALA A 81 6.74 -3.96 -8.85
C ALA A 81 8.25 -4.23 -8.98
N VAL A 82 9.05 -3.69 -8.05
CA VAL A 82 10.49 -3.92 -7.97
C VAL A 82 10.77 -4.89 -6.83
N PRO A 83 11.27 -6.11 -7.09
CA PRO A 83 11.57 -7.06 -6.04
C PRO A 83 12.66 -6.54 -5.09
N ILE A 84 12.40 -6.60 -3.80
CA ILE A 84 13.35 -6.25 -2.72
C ILE A 84 13.47 -7.40 -1.71
N ILE A 85 14.57 -7.40 -0.93
CA ILE A 85 14.83 -8.43 0.09
C ILE A 85 13.94 -8.22 1.32
N GLY A 86 13.78 -6.98 1.78
CA GLY A 86 13.00 -6.68 2.97
C GLY A 86 11.50 -6.76 2.71
N ASP A 87 10.75 -7.22 3.71
CA ASP A 87 9.32 -7.44 3.58
C ASP A 87 8.55 -6.11 3.44
N THR A 88 7.59 -6.08 2.50
CA THR A 88 6.60 -5.00 2.41
C THR A 88 5.86 -4.90 3.74
N ARG A 89 5.69 -3.68 4.26
CA ARG A 89 5.03 -3.44 5.53
C ARG A 89 3.50 -3.55 5.40
N GLU A 90 2.84 -3.67 6.54
CA GLU A 90 1.38 -3.55 6.66
C GLU A 90 1.08 -2.31 7.50
N ASN A 91 -0.04 -1.63 7.23
CA ASN A 91 -0.66 -0.70 8.17
C ASN A 91 -1.97 -1.30 8.65
N ILE A 92 -2.39 -0.94 9.85
CA ILE A 92 -3.67 -1.39 10.39
C ILE A 92 -4.51 -0.17 10.72
N ALA A 93 -5.73 -0.11 10.20
CA ALA A 93 -6.75 0.84 10.59
C ALA A 93 -7.93 0.07 11.17
N VAL A 94 -8.26 0.31 12.45
CA VAL A 94 -9.43 -0.26 13.11
C VAL A 94 -10.43 0.84 13.38
N THR A 95 -11.65 0.70 12.87
CA THR A 95 -12.77 1.56 13.27
C THR A 95 -13.46 0.94 14.48
N ASP A 96 -13.56 1.71 15.56
CA ASP A 96 -14.42 1.39 16.70
C ASP A 96 -15.86 1.74 16.33
N GLU A 97 -16.74 0.75 16.25
CA GLU A 97 -18.14 0.97 15.87
C GLU A 97 -18.98 1.63 16.95
N CYS A 98 -18.58 1.50 18.23
CA CYS A 98 -19.28 2.14 19.35
C CYS A 98 -18.98 3.64 19.41
N THR A 99 -17.75 4.06 19.10
CA THR A 99 -17.35 5.48 19.19
C THR A 99 -17.26 6.18 17.83
N GLY A 100 -17.12 5.42 16.75
CA GLY A 100 -16.83 5.94 15.40
C GLY A 100 -15.37 6.35 15.20
N GLU A 101 -14.51 6.18 16.22
CA GLU A 101 -13.10 6.56 16.15
C GLU A 101 -12.28 5.58 15.31
N GLN A 102 -11.17 6.07 14.76
CA GLN A 102 -10.21 5.23 14.03
C GLN A 102 -8.86 5.18 14.73
N TYR A 103 -8.38 3.95 14.89
CA TYR A 103 -7.07 3.63 15.44
C TYR A 103 -6.17 3.19 14.30
N ARG A 104 -5.14 3.99 13.99
CA ARG A 104 -4.27 3.77 12.83
C ARG A 104 -2.84 3.48 13.28
N PHE A 105 -2.38 2.28 12.99
CA PHE A 105 -1.02 1.82 13.24
C PHE A 105 -0.24 1.85 11.93
N VAL A 106 0.73 2.76 11.86
CA VAL A 106 1.61 2.95 10.71
C VAL A 106 2.98 2.43 11.06
N PHE A 107 3.41 1.37 10.39
CA PHE A 107 4.66 0.69 10.71
C PHE A 107 5.81 1.17 9.80
N PRO A 108 7.08 1.05 10.22
CA PRO A 108 8.21 1.34 9.34
C PRO A 108 8.27 0.37 8.16
N GLY A 109 8.83 0.84 7.06
CA GLY A 109 9.09 0.01 5.87
C GLY A 109 10.41 -0.74 5.94
N PRO A 110 10.67 -1.62 4.97
CA PRO A 110 11.97 -2.23 4.82
C PRO A 110 13.04 -1.20 4.44
N VAL A 111 14.29 -1.48 4.78
CA VAL A 111 15.43 -0.69 4.30
C VAL A 111 15.67 -1.01 2.83
N LEU A 112 15.59 0.00 1.97
CA LEU A 112 15.94 -0.13 0.56
C LEU A 112 17.45 -0.02 0.37
N THR A 113 18.03 -0.92 -0.43
CA THR A 113 19.43 -0.80 -0.83
C THR A 113 19.58 0.25 -1.93
N ALA A 114 20.81 0.76 -2.13
CA ALA A 114 21.09 1.65 -3.26
C ALA A 114 20.70 1.03 -4.62
N ARG A 115 20.83 -0.30 -4.75
CA ARG A 115 20.42 -1.04 -5.95
C ARG A 115 18.90 -1.01 -6.15
N ASP A 116 18.13 -1.12 -5.07
CA ASP A 116 16.67 -1.05 -5.13
C ASP A 116 16.23 0.34 -5.56
N VAL A 117 16.84 1.38 -4.99
CA VAL A 117 16.56 2.79 -5.35
C VAL A 117 16.82 3.03 -6.85
N VAL A 118 17.96 2.58 -7.38
CA VAL A 118 18.26 2.72 -8.82
C VAL A 118 17.24 1.97 -9.69
N ARG A 119 16.83 0.76 -9.28
CA ARG A 119 15.82 0.00 -10.01
C ARG A 119 14.45 0.68 -9.97
N LEU A 120 14.11 1.36 -8.89
CA LEU A 120 12.86 2.12 -8.73
C LEU A 120 12.85 3.41 -9.57
N SER A 121 13.99 4.10 -9.69
CA SER A 121 14.09 5.36 -10.43
C SER A 121 14.35 5.22 -11.94
N ASN A 122 14.76 4.04 -12.42
CA ASN A 122 14.96 3.79 -13.85
C ASN A 122 13.61 3.67 -14.59
N GLY A 123 13.06 4.80 -15.03
CA GLY A 123 11.87 4.95 -15.88
C GLY A 123 11.58 6.43 -16.14
N SER A 124 11.17 6.79 -17.37
CA SER A 124 10.92 8.17 -17.81
C SER A 124 10.03 8.98 -16.85
N SER A 125 10.30 10.29 -16.74
CA SER A 125 9.61 11.34 -15.95
C SER A 125 8.61 10.86 -14.89
N VAL A 126 9.11 10.64 -13.68
CA VAL A 126 8.32 10.31 -12.49
C VAL A 126 7.63 11.57 -11.94
N CYS A 127 6.32 11.51 -11.72
CA CYS A 127 5.63 12.45 -10.83
C CYS A 127 5.78 11.92 -9.40
N VAL A 128 6.48 12.68 -8.56
CA VAL A 128 6.59 12.44 -7.12
C VAL A 128 5.42 13.11 -6.41
#